data_AF-A0A2N2MD72-F1
#
_entry.id   AF-A0A2N2MD72-F1
#
_cell.length_a   1.000
_cell.length_b   1.000
_cell.length_c   1.000
_cell.angle_alpha   90.00
_cell.angle_beta   90.00
_cell.angle_gamma   90.00
#
_symmetry.space_group_name_H-M   'P 1'
#
loop_
_entity.id
_entity.type
_entity.pdbx_description
1 polymer ?
#
loop_
_entity_poly.entity_id
_entity_poly.type
_entity_poly.pdbx_seq_one_letter_code
_entity_poly.pdbx_strand_id
1 'polypeptide(L)'
;MEHRPYEDWLLDDERLTPEQQRDLRRHTAACPQCATLVRANLSLRSAPVARPTAGFALRFQRKLEVERKIQKRRAYIGLTLLTLVSIGILLWLITPVLPYLSLSPAQLFVTWVSAVIYLSTAMQALGTISSVLSRIVLGLVPLSAWAILLVALGGFSSLWIASVRKTTKKKAYSRVRL
;
A
#
# COMPACT_ATOMS: atom_id res chain seq x y z
N MET A 1 6.35 -24.98 -11.54
CA MET A 1 7.21 -25.55 -10.49
C MET A 1 7.34 -24.51 -9.40
N GLU A 2 7.12 -24.89 -8.14
CA GLU A 2 7.22 -24.00 -6.99
C GLU A 2 8.68 -24.00 -6.52
N HIS A 3 9.42 -22.90 -6.73
CA HIS A 3 10.86 -22.82 -6.45
C HIS A 3 11.18 -22.40 -5.01
N ARG A 4 10.24 -21.69 -4.38
CA ARG A 4 10.40 -21.02 -3.09
C ARG A 4 10.94 -21.92 -1.96
N PRO A 5 10.39 -23.12 -1.68
CA PRO A 5 10.90 -23.95 -0.58
C PRO A 5 12.36 -24.40 -0.80
N TYR A 6 12.76 -24.63 -2.05
CA TYR A 6 14.12 -25.05 -2.38
C TYR A 6 15.12 -23.89 -2.33
N GLU A 7 14.68 -22.67 -2.65
CA GLU A 7 15.49 -21.46 -2.52
C GLU A 7 15.74 -21.13 -1.05
N ASP A 8 14.70 -21.19 -0.21
CA ASP A 8 14.81 -20.94 1.23
C ASP A 8 15.78 -21.94 1.88
N TRP A 9 15.63 -23.24 1.59
CA TRP A 9 16.54 -24.29 2.07
C TRP A 9 18.01 -24.10 1.64
N LEU A 10 18.25 -23.43 0.52
CA LEU A 10 19.60 -23.25 0.00
C LEU A 10 20.30 -22.00 0.56
N LEU A 11 19.53 -20.99 0.96
CA LEU A 11 20.03 -19.67 1.36
C LEU A 11 20.11 -19.50 2.89
N ASP A 12 19.18 -20.10 3.64
CA ASP A 12 19.04 -19.85 5.08
C ASP A 12 19.89 -20.76 5.99
N ASP A 13 20.75 -21.62 5.41
CA ASP A 13 21.62 -22.54 6.17
C ASP A 13 20.88 -23.44 7.17
N GLU A 14 19.62 -23.74 6.89
CA GLU A 14 18.77 -24.56 7.76
C GLU A 14 19.21 -26.02 7.76
N ARG A 15 19.08 -26.70 8.91
CA ARG A 15 19.41 -28.14 9.01
C ARG A 15 18.29 -28.97 8.38
N LEU A 16 18.49 -29.38 7.13
CA LEU A 16 17.53 -30.20 6.40
C LEU A 16 17.50 -31.65 6.92
N THR A 17 16.32 -32.27 6.90
CA THR A 17 16.18 -33.71 7.14
C THR A 17 16.72 -34.53 5.97
N PRO A 18 17.02 -35.83 6.16
CA PRO A 18 17.48 -36.70 5.07
C PRO A 18 16.51 -36.75 3.88
N GLU A 19 15.21 -36.69 4.14
CA GLU A 19 14.15 -36.65 3.13
C GLU A 19 14.21 -35.36 2.31
N GLN A 20 14.26 -34.20 2.99
CA GLN A 20 14.35 -32.89 2.36
C GLN A 20 15.62 -32.74 1.53
N GLN A 21 16.73 -33.31 2.00
CA GLN A 21 17.99 -33.26 1.26
C GLN A 21 17.96 -34.12 -0.01
N ARG A 22 17.27 -35.27 0.00
CA ARG A 22 17.05 -36.07 -1.21
C ARG A 22 16.18 -35.32 -2.22
N ASP A 23 15.12 -34.65 -1.76
CA ASP A 23 14.23 -33.89 -2.64
C ASP A 23 14.90 -32.65 -3.22
N LEU A 24 15.72 -31.94 -2.43
CA LEU A 24 16.52 -30.81 -2.91
C LEU A 24 17.52 -31.25 -3.98
N ARG A 25 18.19 -32.40 -3.81
CA ARG A 25 19.09 -32.96 -4.85
C ARG A 25 18.35 -33.32 -6.13
N ARG A 26 17.15 -33.92 -6.01
CA ARG A 26 16.31 -34.24 -7.16
C ARG A 26 15.88 -32.97 -7.91
N HIS A 27 15.48 -31.94 -7.18
CA HIS A 27 15.03 -30.67 -7.77
C HIS A 27 16.18 -29.92 -8.46
N THR A 28 17.33 -29.80 -7.80
CA THR A 28 18.52 -29.12 -8.36
C THR A 28 19.10 -29.86 -9.58
N ALA A 29 18.89 -31.17 -9.71
CA ALA A 29 19.25 -31.91 -10.91
C ALA A 29 18.32 -31.61 -12.11
N ALA A 30 17.03 -31.35 -11.85
CA ALA A 30 16.03 -31.09 -12.89
C ALA A 30 15.84 -29.60 -13.22
N CYS A 31 16.17 -28.69 -12.29
CA CYS A 31 15.94 -27.26 -12.43
C CYS A 31 17.26 -26.48 -12.62
N PRO A 32 17.49 -25.85 -13.79
CA PRO A 32 18.72 -25.10 -14.05
C PRO A 32 18.87 -23.86 -13.17
N GLN A 33 17.77 -23.19 -12.79
CA GLN A 33 17.80 -22.02 -11.92
C GLN A 33 18.33 -22.38 -10.53
N CYS A 34 17.77 -23.39 -9.88
CA CYS A 34 18.23 -23.83 -8.58
C CYS A 34 19.66 -24.41 -8.64
N ALA A 35 20.06 -25.06 -9.74
CA ALA A 35 21.43 -25.51 -9.96
C ALA A 35 22.44 -24.34 -10.01
N THR A 36 22.08 -23.23 -10.67
CA THR A 36 22.93 -22.03 -10.69
C THR A 36 23.06 -21.39 -9.31
N LEU A 37 21.97 -21.36 -8.52
CA LEU A 37 21.96 -20.86 -7.14
C LEU A 37 22.94 -21.64 -6.25
N VAL A 38 22.95 -22.98 -6.37
CA VAL A 38 23.89 -23.86 -5.64
C VAL A 38 25.34 -23.49 -5.95
N ARG A 39 25.67 -23.33 -7.24
CA ARG A 39 27.03 -22.99 -7.67
C ARG A 39 27.48 -21.61 -7.18
N ALA A 40 26.58 -20.63 -7.22
CA ALA A 40 26.84 -19.29 -6.72
C ALA A 40 27.07 -19.29 -5.21
N ASN A 41 26.22 -19.97 -4.43
CA ASN A 41 26.36 -20.09 -2.98
C ASN A 41 27.69 -20.78 -2.60
N LEU A 42 28.05 -21.87 -3.28
CA LEU A 42 29.34 -22.53 -3.06
C LEU A 42 30.54 -21.62 -3.36
N SER A 43 30.45 -20.82 -4.43
CA SER A 43 31.50 -19.86 -4.82
C SER A 43 31.65 -18.74 -3.80
N LEU A 44 30.55 -18.29 -3.19
CA LEU A 44 30.57 -17.27 -2.14
C LEU A 44 31.13 -17.81 -0.83
N ARG A 45 30.83 -19.07 -0.48
CA ARG A 45 31.36 -19.73 0.73
C ARG A 45 32.84 -20.08 0.64
N SER A 46 33.32 -20.41 -0.55
CA SER A 46 34.73 -20.70 -0.78
C SER A 46 35.57 -19.44 -1.00
N ALA A 47 34.93 -18.26 -1.15
CA ALA A 47 35.65 -17.00 -1.29
C ALA A 47 36.44 -16.69 -0.01
N PRO A 48 37.70 -16.27 -0.13
CA PRO A 48 38.50 -15.90 1.03
C PRO A 48 37.89 -14.69 1.73
N VAL A 49 37.76 -14.76 3.05
CA VAL A 49 37.29 -13.64 3.86
C VAL A 49 38.33 -12.52 3.79
N ALA A 50 37.98 -11.42 3.10
CA ALA A 50 38.83 -10.25 3.02
C ALA A 50 39.02 -9.65 4.41
N ARG A 51 40.28 -9.48 4.84
CA ARG A 51 40.58 -8.83 6.11
C ARG A 51 40.27 -7.33 6.00
N PRO A 52 39.51 -6.76 6.95
CA PRO A 52 39.25 -5.34 6.95
C PRO A 52 40.56 -4.56 7.17
N THR A 53 40.67 -3.39 6.55
CA THR A 53 41.81 -2.50 6.76
C THR A 53 41.91 -2.10 8.24
N ALA A 54 43.14 -1.87 8.74
CA ALA A 54 43.36 -1.40 10.11
C ALA A 54 42.47 -0.17 10.44
N GLY A 55 41.91 -0.16 11.64
CA GLY A 55 41.00 0.90 12.11
C GLY A 55 39.59 0.88 11.50
N PHE A 56 39.24 -0.08 10.64
CA PHE A 56 37.88 -0.23 10.08
C PHE A 56 36.82 -0.34 11.19
N ALA A 57 37.04 -1.21 12.17
CA ALA A 57 36.09 -1.43 13.27
C ALA A 57 35.81 -0.14 14.04
N LEU A 58 36.84 0.66 14.31
CA LEU A 58 36.73 1.91 15.07
C LEU A 58 35.99 3.00 14.26
N ARG A 59 36.25 3.11 12.95
CA ARG A 59 35.49 4.01 12.06
C ARG A 59 34.03 3.59 11.93
N PHE A 60 33.80 2.29 11.83
CA PHE A 60 32.46 1.72 11.68
C PHE A 60 31.62 1.94 12.95
N GLN A 61 32.18 1.63 14.13
CA GLN A 61 31.52 1.87 15.41
C GLN A 61 31.17 3.35 15.61
N ARG A 62 32.12 4.25 15.33
CA ARG A 62 31.86 5.71 15.45
C ARG A 62 30.73 6.15 14.53
N LYS A 63 30.69 5.69 13.27
CA LYS A 63 29.57 6.01 12.35
C LYS A 63 28.26 5.42 12.87
N LEU A 64 28.27 4.18 13.35
CA LEU A 64 27.10 3.47 13.84
C LEU A 64 26.46 4.17 15.05
N GLU A 65 27.26 4.72 15.97
CA GLU A 65 26.76 5.49 17.10
C GLU A 65 26.08 6.80 16.68
N VAL A 66 26.67 7.51 15.71
CA VAL A 66 26.09 8.74 15.16
C VAL A 66 24.75 8.45 14.47
N GLU A 67 24.72 7.42 13.60
CA GLU A 67 23.50 7.02 12.92
C GLU A 67 22.41 6.56 13.89
N ARG A 68 22.77 5.78 14.93
CA ARG A 68 21.82 5.37 15.98
C ARG A 68 21.22 6.57 16.71
N LYS A 69 22.02 7.60 17.03
CA LYS A 69 21.51 8.82 17.67
C LYS A 69 20.53 9.58 16.76
N ILE A 70 20.86 9.70 15.46
CA ILE A 70 19.99 10.35 14.48
C ILE A 70 18.69 9.57 14.31
N GLN A 71 18.75 8.24 14.17
CA GLN A 71 17.58 7.38 14.05
C GLN A 71 16.69 7.45 15.29
N LYS A 72 17.27 7.37 16.50
CA LYS A 72 16.52 7.54 17.75
C LYS A 72 15.83 8.90 17.80
N ARG A 73 16.53 9.98 17.47
CA ARG A 73 15.94 11.32 17.46
C ARG A 73 14.78 11.43 16.47
N ARG A 74 14.94 10.89 15.25
CA ARG A 74 13.86 10.85 14.25
C ARG A 74 12.67 10.02 14.72
N ALA A 75 12.92 8.87 15.34
CA ALA A 75 11.87 8.02 15.89
C ALA A 75 11.12 8.72 17.03
N TYR A 76 11.83 9.38 17.96
CA TYR A 76 11.21 10.16 19.02
C TYR A 76 10.37 11.31 18.46
N ILE A 77 10.92 12.11 17.54
CA ILE A 77 10.17 13.20 16.90
C ILE A 77 8.93 12.66 16.18
N GLY A 78 9.09 11.60 15.38
CA GLY A 78 7.99 10.96 14.67
C GLY A 78 6.91 10.44 15.62
N LEU A 79 7.30 9.78 16.71
CA LEU A 79 6.38 9.29 17.73
C LEU A 79 5.66 10.44 18.43
N THR A 80 6.38 11.49 18.84
CA THR A 80 5.77 12.66 19.49
C THR A 80 4.78 13.39 18.58
N LEU A 81 5.08 13.48 17.30
CA LEU A 81 4.22 14.15 16.33
C LEU A 81 2.98 13.27 16.03
N LEU A 82 3.18 11.96 15.91
CA LEU A 82 2.09 11.00 15.78
C LEU A 82 1.16 11.02 17.00
N THR A 83 1.70 11.03 18.22
CA THR A 83 0.88 11.07 19.43
C THR A 83 0.14 12.40 19.55
N LEU A 84 0.80 13.53 19.28
CA LEU A 84 0.17 14.85 19.31
C LEU A 84 -0.99 14.95 18.30
N VAL A 85 -0.78 14.49 17.07
CA VAL A 85 -1.82 14.46 16.03
C VAL A 85 -2.95 13.52 16.43
N SER A 86 -2.62 12.33 16.95
CA SER A 86 -3.63 11.36 17.40
C SER A 86 -4.50 11.92 18.53
N ILE A 87 -3.89 12.58 19.51
CA ILE A 87 -4.61 13.26 20.60
C ILE A 87 -5.47 14.40 20.04
N GLY A 88 -4.93 15.20 19.11
CA GLY A 88 -5.68 16.28 18.46
C GLY A 88 -6.92 15.77 17.72
N ILE A 89 -6.80 14.69 16.95
CA ILE A 89 -7.91 14.04 16.27
C ILE A 89 -8.93 13.51 17.28
N LEU A 90 -8.46 12.85 18.35
CA LEU A 90 -9.32 12.29 19.38
C LEU A 90 -10.12 13.39 20.10
N LEU A 91 -9.47 14.49 20.47
CA LEU A 91 -10.12 15.65 21.05
C LEU A 91 -11.14 16.27 20.09
N TRP A 92 -10.78 16.43 18.82
CA TRP A 92 -11.71 16.95 17.81
C TRP A 92 -12.96 16.07 17.66
N LEU A 93 -12.79 14.74 17.72
CA LEU A 93 -13.90 13.79 17.62
C LEU A 93 -14.78 13.76 18.87
N ILE A 94 -14.19 13.94 20.06
CA ILE A 94 -14.90 13.93 21.34
C ILE A 94 -15.61 15.27 21.62
N THR A 95 -15.04 16.38 21.17
CA THR A 95 -15.58 17.74 21.39
C THR A 95 -17.08 17.88 21.10
N PRO A 96 -17.62 17.42 19.95
CA PRO A 96 -19.06 17.53 19.69
C PRO A 96 -19.90 16.65 20.61
N VAL A 97 -19.35 15.58 21.20
CA VAL A 97 -20.08 14.64 22.07
C VAL A 97 -20.18 15.14 23.51
N LEU A 98 -19.21 15.92 23.99
CA LEU A 98 -19.18 16.49 25.34
C LEU A 98 -20.49 17.16 25.81
N PRO A 99 -21.15 18.04 25.03
CA PRO A 99 -22.40 18.67 25.49
C PRO A 99 -23.55 17.68 25.68
N TYR A 100 -23.52 16.51 25.02
CA TYR A 100 -24.56 15.49 25.15
C TYR A 100 -24.48 14.72 26.47
N LEU A 101 -23.32 14.71 27.15
CA LEU A 101 -23.15 14.06 28.46
C LEU A 101 -23.92 14.76 29.58
N SER A 102 -24.18 16.07 29.42
CA SER A 102 -24.95 16.88 30.39
C SER A 102 -26.46 16.93 30.11
N LEU A 103 -26.93 16.32 29.01
CA LEU A 103 -28.34 16.36 28.63
C LEU A 103 -29.15 15.31 29.38
N SER A 104 -30.41 15.63 29.67
CA SER A 104 -31.35 14.64 30.18
C SER A 104 -31.73 13.62 29.09
N PRO A 105 -32.13 12.38 29.45
CA PRO A 105 -32.53 11.36 28.48
C PRO A 105 -33.64 11.81 27.52
N ALA A 106 -34.56 12.66 28.00
CA ALA A 106 -35.62 13.25 27.18
C ALA A 106 -35.08 14.20 26.11
N GLN A 107 -34.07 15.03 26.45
CA GLN A 107 -33.42 15.94 25.50
C GLN A 107 -32.61 15.18 24.44
N LEU A 108 -31.99 14.06 24.81
CA LEU A 108 -31.32 13.17 23.85
C LEU A 108 -32.31 12.57 22.84
N PHE A 109 -33.49 12.18 23.30
CA PHE A 109 -34.53 11.67 22.41
C PHE A 109 -35.02 12.74 21.43
N VAL A 110 -35.25 13.97 21.91
CA VAL A 110 -35.68 15.09 21.05
C VAL A 110 -34.61 15.48 20.03
N THR A 111 -33.33 15.52 20.42
CA THR A 111 -32.22 15.79 19.48
C THR A 111 -32.08 14.69 18.42
N TRP A 112 -32.29 13.42 18.78
CA TRP A 112 -32.33 12.31 17.82
C TRP A 112 -33.50 12.43 16.83
N VAL A 113 -34.72 12.65 17.32
CA VAL A 113 -35.91 12.78 16.47
C VAL A 113 -35.77 13.97 15.52
N SER A 114 -35.34 15.12 16.03
CA SER A 114 -35.08 16.29 15.19
C SER A 114 -33.98 16.03 14.15
N ALA A 115 -32.89 15.34 14.49
CA ALA A 115 -31.86 14.97 13.52
C ALA A 115 -32.39 14.10 12.38
N VAL A 116 -33.28 13.14 12.69
CA VAL A 116 -33.94 12.30 11.67
C VAL A 116 -34.84 13.15 10.77
N ILE A 117 -35.61 14.08 11.36
CA ILE A 117 -36.45 15.01 10.60
C ILE A 117 -35.57 15.88 9.68
N TYR A 118 -34.49 16.47 10.19
CA TYR A 118 -33.54 17.25 9.41
C TYR A 118 -32.89 16.46 8.27
N LEU A 119 -32.53 15.20 8.52
CA LEU A 119 -31.96 14.35 7.47
C LEU A 119 -32.99 14.07 6.37
N SER A 120 -34.24 13.78 6.76
CA SER A 120 -35.34 13.58 5.82
C SER A 120 -35.62 14.83 4.98
N THR A 121 -35.68 16.01 5.60
CA THR A 121 -35.89 17.28 4.88
C THR A 121 -34.71 17.62 3.98
N ALA A 122 -33.47 17.35 4.41
CA ALA A 122 -32.28 17.52 3.57
C ALA A 122 -32.31 16.60 2.34
N MET A 123 -32.71 15.33 2.51
CA MET A 123 -32.86 14.39 1.38
C MET A 123 -33.98 14.84 0.42
N GLN A 124 -35.10 15.34 0.94
CA GLN A 124 -36.18 15.88 0.10
C GLN A 124 -35.73 17.13 -0.66
N ALA A 125 -34.97 18.03 -0.01
CA ALA A 125 -34.41 19.21 -0.65
C ALA A 125 -33.43 18.83 -1.76
N LEU A 126 -32.51 17.90 -1.50
CA LEU A 126 -31.58 17.36 -2.50
C LEU A 126 -32.33 16.69 -3.66
N GLY A 127 -33.38 15.91 -3.38
CA GLY A 127 -34.23 15.31 -4.39
C GLY A 127 -34.92 16.35 -5.27
N THR A 128 -35.44 17.41 -4.65
CA THR A 128 -36.11 18.52 -5.36
C THR A 128 -35.12 19.25 -6.26
N ILE A 129 -33.97 19.67 -5.71
CA ILE A 129 -32.89 20.32 -6.47
C ILE A 129 -32.42 19.43 -7.62
N SER A 130 -32.16 18.15 -7.36
CA SER A 130 -31.75 17.17 -8.37
C SER A 130 -32.80 17.00 -9.46
N SER A 131 -34.09 16.95 -9.10
CA SER A 131 -35.17 16.83 -10.07
C SER A 131 -35.32 18.07 -10.96
N VAL A 132 -35.05 19.27 -10.42
CA VAL A 132 -35.06 20.52 -11.18
C VAL A 132 -33.83 20.59 -12.09
N LEU A 133 -32.65 20.32 -11.55
CA LEU A 133 -31.40 20.32 -12.31
C LEU A 133 -31.44 19.29 -13.45
N SER A 134 -31.91 18.07 -13.18
CA SER A 134 -32.01 17.03 -14.21
C SER A 134 -33.00 17.43 -15.30
N ARG A 135 -34.15 18.02 -14.97
CA ARG A 135 -35.09 18.54 -15.98
C ARG A 135 -34.48 19.65 -16.83
N ILE A 136 -33.73 20.59 -16.21
CA ILE A 136 -33.07 21.67 -16.95
C ILE A 136 -31.96 21.10 -17.84
N VAL A 137 -31.11 20.23 -17.31
CA VAL A 137 -29.97 19.66 -18.03
C VAL A 137 -30.43 18.72 -19.15
N LEU A 138 -31.41 17.85 -18.90
CA LEU A 138 -31.99 16.96 -19.93
C LEU A 138 -32.87 17.71 -20.94
N GLY A 139 -33.51 18.80 -20.54
CA GLY A 139 -34.37 19.61 -21.40
C GLY A 139 -33.61 20.61 -22.28
N LEU A 140 -32.48 21.14 -21.80
CA LEU A 140 -31.68 22.13 -22.51
C LEU A 140 -30.61 21.49 -23.43
N VAL A 141 -30.12 20.31 -23.06
CA VAL A 141 -29.07 19.62 -23.82
C VAL A 141 -29.72 18.68 -24.85
N PRO A 142 -29.56 18.94 -26.17
CA PRO A 142 -30.13 18.07 -27.19
C PRO A 142 -29.51 16.67 -27.13
N LEU A 143 -30.27 15.66 -27.55
CA LEU A 143 -29.85 14.25 -27.50
C LEU A 143 -28.50 13.99 -28.20
N SER A 144 -28.16 14.78 -29.22
CA SER A 144 -26.89 14.74 -29.94
C SER A 144 -25.69 15.08 -29.04
N ALA A 145 -25.81 16.04 -28.13
CA ALA A 145 -24.74 16.41 -27.22
C ALA A 145 -24.43 15.30 -26.21
N TRP A 146 -25.45 14.57 -25.74
CA TRP A 146 -25.27 13.37 -24.91
C TRP A 146 -24.56 12.25 -25.66
N ALA A 147 -24.93 12.01 -26.92
CA ALA A 147 -24.27 11.02 -27.77
C ALA A 147 -22.78 11.34 -27.98
N ILE A 148 -22.45 12.61 -28.26
CA ILE A 148 -21.05 13.07 -28.40
C ILE A 148 -20.27 12.84 -27.10
N LEU A 149 -20.86 13.18 -25.94
CA LEU A 149 -20.20 13.01 -24.64
C LEU A 149 -19.90 11.54 -24.34
N LEU A 150 -20.85 10.63 -24.61
CA LEU A 150 -20.67 9.19 -24.43
C LEU A 150 -19.57 8.63 -25.34
N VAL A 151 -19.54 9.05 -26.60
CA VAL A 151 -18.50 8.64 -27.54
C VAL A 151 -17.13 9.18 -27.10
N ALA A 152 -17.06 10.43 -26.64
CA ALA A 152 -15.82 11.03 -26.14
C ALA A 152 -15.28 10.29 -24.90
N LEU A 153 -16.15 10.02 -23.92
CA LEU A 153 -15.81 9.28 -22.70
C LEU A 153 -15.36 7.84 -23.01
N GLY A 154 -16.10 7.13 -23.87
CA GLY A 154 -15.74 5.79 -24.30
C GLY A 154 -14.42 5.74 -25.06
N GLY A 155 -14.19 6.72 -25.95
CA GLY A 155 -12.94 6.90 -26.67
C GLY A 155 -11.76 7.15 -25.73
N PHE A 156 -11.91 8.08 -24.79
CA PHE A 156 -10.88 8.37 -23.78
C PHE A 156 -10.57 7.16 -22.90
N SER A 157 -11.58 6.44 -22.44
CA SER A 157 -11.41 5.22 -21.65
C SER A 157 -10.65 4.15 -22.44
N SER A 158 -11.00 3.96 -23.71
CA SER A 158 -10.31 3.01 -24.59
C SER A 158 -8.85 3.38 -24.83
N LEU A 159 -8.58 4.67 -25.06
CA LEU A 159 -7.21 5.20 -25.20
C LEU A 159 -6.40 5.03 -23.92
N TRP A 160 -7.02 5.28 -22.76
CA TRP A 160 -6.39 5.08 -21.46
C TRP A 160 -5.98 3.62 -21.25
N ILE A 161 -6.90 2.68 -21.51
CA ILE A 161 -6.64 1.23 -21.41
C ILE A 161 -5.53 0.81 -22.37
N ALA A 162 -5.55 1.30 -23.62
CA ALA A 162 -4.51 1.01 -24.61
C ALA A 162 -3.13 1.55 -24.17
N SER A 163 -3.09 2.75 -23.58
CA SER A 163 -1.86 3.35 -23.05
C SER A 163 -1.27 2.53 -21.90
N VAL A 164 -2.10 2.11 -20.94
CA VAL A 164 -1.68 1.23 -19.83
C VAL A 164 -1.17 -0.11 -20.37
N ARG A 165 -1.85 -0.72 -21.35
CA ARG A 165 -1.40 -2.00 -21.96
C ARG A 165 -0.07 -1.87 -22.72
N LYS A 166 0.20 -0.71 -23.36
CA LYS A 166 1.46 -0.47 -24.07
C LYS A 166 2.64 -0.30 -23.11
N THR A 167 2.43 0.40 -21.99
CA THR A 167 3.47 0.61 -20.97
C THR A 167 3.84 -0.67 -20.23
N THR A 168 2.87 -1.56 -19.97
CA THR A 168 3.13 -2.88 -19.37
C THR A 168 3.90 -3.81 -20.31
N LYS A 169 3.52 -3.87 -21.60
CA LYS A 169 4.25 -4.68 -22.60
C LYS A 169 5.69 -4.20 -22.81
N LYS A 170 5.94 -2.88 -22.88
CA LYS A 170 7.30 -2.34 -22.99
C LYS A 170 8.19 -2.73 -21.81
N LYS A 171 7.65 -2.70 -20.57
CA LYS A 171 8.36 -3.14 -19.37
C LYS A 171 8.64 -4.65 -19.36
N ALA A 172 7.76 -5.47 -19.94
CA ALA A 172 7.99 -6.90 -20.09
C ALA A 172 9.13 -7.21 -21.07
N TYR A 173 9.17 -6.54 -22.23
CA TYR A 173 10.24 -6.73 -23.22
C TYR A 173 11.60 -6.20 -22.76
N SER A 174 11.66 -5.13 -21.97
CA SER A 174 12.94 -4.64 -21.42
C SER A 174 13.51 -5.54 -20.32
N ARG A 175 12.68 -6.35 -19.65
CA ARG A 175 13.10 -7.27 -18.58
C ARG A 175 13.61 -8.62 -19.12
N VAL A 176 13.30 -8.97 -20.37
CA VAL A 176 13.76 -10.21 -21.04
C VAL A 176 15.09 -10.00 -21.79
N ARG A 177 15.54 -8.75 -21.98
CA ARG A 177 16.79 -8.40 -22.68
C ARG A 177 17.94 -8.03 -21.73
N LEU A 178 17.75 -8.16 -20.42
CA LEU A 178 18.79 -8.05 -19.39
C LEU A 178 18.96 -9.43 -18.75
#